data_AF-A0A382X2H7-F1
#
_entry.id   AF-A0A382X2H7-F1
#
_cell.length_a   1.000
_cell.length_b   1.000
_cell.length_c   1.000
_cell.angle_alpha   90.00
_cell.angle_beta   90.00
_cell.angle_gamma   90.00
#
_symmetry.space_group_name_H-M   'P 1'
#
loop_
_entity.id
_entity.type
_entity.pdbx_description
1 polymer ?
#
loop_
_entity_poly.entity_id
_entity_poly.type
_entity_poly.pdbx_seq_one_letter_code
_entity_poly.pdbx_strand_id
1 'polypeptide(L)'
;MSIDSLGIHLGPLYIRFYGVIIVTGAIAGGYLASYEAKRLKLNPLFVWDLLTWLLIGGIIGARLYHVVTPSPSMMPAGAPNPYFTDPVKIIQLWRGGLGIPGGLLGGALTLWIYTKIKKESFPIWADILMPAVLLGQAIGRWGNFVNQELYGLPTDLPWRIYIAPQNRTAEYVEHSYFHSLFLYESIL
;
A
#
# COMPACT_ATOMS: atom_id res chain seq x y z
N MET A 1 19.00 -1.12 -20.77
CA MET A 1 18.51 -0.72 -19.43
C MET A 1 18.50 0.80 -19.42
N SER A 2 17.38 1.42 -19.08
CA SER A 2 17.27 2.87 -18.87
C SER A 2 16.56 3.15 -17.54
N ILE A 3 16.79 4.33 -16.97
CA ILE A 3 16.23 4.74 -15.69
C ILE A 3 15.50 6.07 -15.92
N ASP A 4 14.27 6.17 -15.45
CA ASP A 4 13.49 7.40 -15.41
C ASP A 4 13.18 7.80 -13.96
N SER A 5 12.39 8.86 -13.76
CA SER A 5 12.05 9.35 -12.43
C SER A 5 11.19 8.38 -11.60
N LEU A 6 10.57 7.38 -12.23
CA LEU A 6 9.60 6.48 -11.62
C LEU A 6 10.08 5.02 -11.56
N GLY A 7 11.15 4.65 -12.27
CA GLY A 7 11.68 3.29 -12.23
C GLY A 7 12.76 2.96 -13.25
N ILE A 8 12.93 1.66 -13.46
CA ILE A 8 13.97 1.05 -14.29
C ILE A 8 13.30 0.24 -15.41
N HIS A 9 13.70 0.51 -16.65
CA HIS A 9 13.28 -0.26 -17.83
C HIS A 9 14.30 -1.34 -18.17
N LEU A 10 13.82 -2.59 -18.19
CA LEU A 10 14.55 -3.79 -18.58
C LEU A 10 13.82 -4.46 -19.76
N GLY A 11 14.00 -3.91 -20.96
CA GLY A 11 13.27 -4.38 -22.15
C GLY A 11 11.76 -4.14 -21.99
N PRO A 12 10.89 -5.17 -22.07
CA PRO A 12 9.45 -5.02 -21.85
C PRO A 12 9.07 -4.90 -20.37
N LEU A 13 9.99 -5.19 -19.44
CA LEU A 13 9.72 -5.14 -18.02
C LEU A 13 10.02 -3.74 -17.48
N TYR A 14 9.02 -3.12 -16.83
CA TYR A 14 9.18 -1.85 -16.14
C TYR A 14 9.07 -2.03 -14.62
N ILE A 15 10.20 -1.87 -13.93
CA ILE A 15 10.29 -1.98 -12.47
C ILE A 15 10.08 -0.60 -11.89
N ARG A 16 8.88 -0.36 -11.36
CA ARG A 16 8.54 0.91 -10.67
C ARG A 16 9.19 0.96 -9.30
N PHE A 17 9.82 2.09 -8.97
CA PHE A 17 10.38 2.34 -7.64
C PHE A 17 9.31 2.22 -6.55
N TYR A 18 8.07 2.63 -6.84
CA TYR A 18 6.94 2.41 -5.94
C TYR A 18 6.79 0.94 -5.52
N GLY A 19 6.85 0.01 -6.48
CA GLY A 19 6.76 -1.43 -6.18
C GLY A 19 7.95 -1.92 -5.35
N VAL A 20 9.15 -1.43 -5.65
CA VAL A 20 10.37 -1.75 -4.88
C VAL A 20 10.25 -1.27 -3.44
N ILE A 21 9.74 -0.05 -3.21
CA ILE A 21 9.53 0.52 -1.87
C ILE A 21 8.51 -0.30 -1.09
N ILE A 22 7.38 -0.67 -1.70
CA ILE A 22 6.35 -1.49 -1.05
C ILE A 22 6.89 -2.87 -0.66
N VAL A 23 7.62 -3.54 -1.56
CA VAL A 23 8.26 -4.83 -1.24
C VAL A 23 9.30 -4.67 -0.13
N THR A 24 10.08 -3.60 -0.16
CA THR A 24 11.05 -3.29 0.90
C THR A 24 10.36 -3.10 2.25
N GLY A 25 9.23 -2.38 2.27
CA GLY A 25 8.40 -2.21 3.47
C GLY A 25 7.86 -3.53 4.01
N ALA A 26 7.38 -4.41 3.13
CA ALA A 26 6.91 -5.74 3.51
C ALA A 26 8.03 -6.62 4.10
N ILE A 27 9.23 -6.60 3.51
CA ILE A 27 10.39 -7.34 4.01
C ILE A 27 10.86 -6.77 5.35
N ALA A 28 10.95 -5.44 5.48
CA ALA A 28 11.32 -4.78 6.72
C ALA A 28 10.32 -5.08 7.86
N GLY A 29 9.02 -5.05 7.56
CA GLY A 29 7.97 -5.45 8.48
C GLY A 29 8.08 -6.93 8.86
N GLY A 30 8.27 -7.83 7.89
CA GLY A 30 8.49 -9.25 8.15
C GLY A 30 9.70 -9.51 9.05
N TYR A 31 10.81 -8.80 8.83
CA TYR A 31 11.99 -8.88 9.68
C TYR A 31 11.70 -8.42 11.12
N LEU A 32 11.04 -7.27 11.28
CA LEU A 32 10.67 -6.75 12.60
C LEU A 32 9.75 -7.70 13.36
N ALA A 33 8.70 -8.22 12.71
CA ALA A 33 7.79 -9.18 13.32
C ALA A 33 8.48 -10.51 13.64
N SER A 34 9.41 -10.97 12.79
CA SER A 34 10.20 -12.18 13.03
C SER A 34 11.13 -12.01 14.24
N TYR A 35 11.76 -10.84 14.37
CA TYR A 35 12.55 -10.46 15.54
C TYR A 35 11.70 -10.45 16.81
N GLU A 36 10.51 -9.86 16.75
CA GLU A 36 9.58 -9.79 17.88
C GLU A 36 9.05 -11.17 18.30
N ALA A 37 8.69 -12.02 17.33
CA ALA A 37 8.31 -13.41 17.59
C ALA A 37 9.43 -14.17 18.32
N LYS A 38 10.68 -14.00 17.89
CA LYS A 38 11.84 -14.60 18.57
C LYS A 38 12.01 -14.08 19.99
N ARG A 39 11.81 -12.78 20.23
CA ARG A 39 11.85 -12.16 21.58
C ARG A 39 10.82 -12.80 22.52
N LEU A 40 9.64 -13.12 21.99
CA LEU A 40 8.55 -13.77 22.71
C LEU A 40 8.66 -15.32 22.76
N LYS A 41 9.79 -15.89 22.31
CA LYS A 41 10.05 -17.34 22.25
C LYS A 41 9.07 -18.11 21.35
N LEU A 42 8.49 -17.44 20.35
CA LEU A 42 7.69 -18.04 19.29
C LEU A 42 8.55 -18.39 18.07
N ASN A 43 8.01 -19.17 17.14
CA ASN A 43 8.72 -19.56 15.93
C ASN A 43 8.82 -18.38 14.94
N PRO A 44 10.01 -17.81 14.68
CA PRO A 44 10.17 -16.69 13.76
C PRO A 44 9.90 -17.03 12.29
N LEU A 45 9.96 -18.31 11.91
CA LEU A 45 9.65 -18.76 10.54
C LEU A 45 8.17 -18.65 10.21
N PHE A 46 7.30 -18.69 11.22
CA PHE A 46 5.86 -18.50 11.06
C PHE A 46 5.55 -17.19 10.32
N VAL A 47 6.30 -16.12 10.63
CA VAL A 47 6.13 -14.80 9.99
C VAL A 47 6.42 -14.86 8.50
N TRP A 48 7.49 -15.54 8.10
CA TRP A 48 7.89 -15.65 6.69
C TRP A 48 6.95 -16.54 5.89
N ASP A 49 6.47 -17.64 6.49
CA ASP A 49 5.45 -18.48 5.89
C ASP A 49 4.12 -17.72 5.73
N LEU A 50 3.76 -16.91 6.72
CA LEU A 50 2.55 -16.10 6.74
C LEU A 50 2.63 -14.91 5.77
N LEU A 51 3.80 -14.28 5.60
CA LEU A 51 3.97 -13.05 4.81
C LEU A 51 3.44 -13.21 3.37
N THR A 52 3.74 -14.34 2.72
CA THR A 52 3.24 -14.62 1.37
C THR A 52 1.71 -14.61 1.32
N TRP A 53 1.07 -15.24 2.32
CA TRP A 53 -0.40 -15.26 2.41
C TRP A 53 -0.97 -13.89 2.71
N LEU A 54 -0.34 -13.12 3.61
CA LEU A 54 -0.76 -11.74 3.92
C LEU A 54 -0.73 -10.85 2.68
N LEU A 55 0.31 -10.96 1.84
CA LEU A 55 0.40 -10.21 0.59
C LEU A 55 -0.73 -10.59 -0.37
N ILE A 56 -1.01 -11.89 -0.53
CA ILE A 56 -2.10 -12.35 -1.39
C ILE A 56 -3.46 -11.87 -0.86
N GLY A 57 -3.75 -12.13 0.41
CA GLY A 57 -5.00 -11.74 1.04
C GLY A 57 -5.20 -10.23 1.09
N GLY A 58 -4.13 -9.47 1.32
CA GLY A 58 -4.13 -8.02 1.27
C GLY A 58 -4.44 -7.48 -0.13
N ILE A 59 -3.83 -8.03 -1.19
CA ILE A 59 -4.14 -7.61 -2.57
C ILE A 59 -5.59 -7.92 -2.91
N ILE A 60 -6.09 -9.11 -2.55
CA ILE A 60 -7.47 -9.52 -2.78
C ILE A 60 -8.44 -8.57 -2.04
N GLY A 61 -8.21 -8.36 -0.75
CA GLY A 61 -9.04 -7.47 0.07
C GLY A 61 -9.02 -6.03 -0.43
N ALA A 62 -7.84 -5.50 -0.79
CA ALA A 62 -7.70 -4.16 -1.33
C ALA A 62 -8.45 -3.99 -2.66
N ARG A 63 -8.44 -5.03 -3.50
CA ARG A 63 -9.19 -5.02 -4.75
C ARG A 63 -10.69 -5.08 -4.53
N LEU A 64 -11.16 -6.00 -3.67
CA LEU A 64 -12.58 -6.13 -3.38
C LEU A 64 -13.15 -4.85 -2.77
N TYR A 65 -12.42 -4.20 -1.86
CA TYR A 65 -12.82 -2.91 -1.32
C TYR A 65 -12.95 -1.87 -2.42
N HIS A 66 -11.96 -1.72 -3.30
CA HIS A 66 -12.03 -0.78 -4.42
C HIS A 66 -13.20 -1.02 -5.37
N VAL A 67 -13.54 -2.30 -5.62
CA VAL A 67 -14.68 -2.69 -6.47
C VAL A 67 -16.01 -2.29 -5.83
N VAL A 68 -16.13 -2.43 -4.52
CA VAL A 68 -17.36 -2.10 -3.77
C VAL A 68 -17.46 -0.59 -3.49
N THR A 69 -16.32 0.10 -3.38
CA THR A 69 -16.24 1.55 -3.14
C THR A 69 -15.49 2.27 -4.28
N PRO A 70 -16.04 2.29 -5.50
CA PRO A 70 -15.41 3.00 -6.61
C PRO A 70 -15.36 4.51 -6.31
N SER A 71 -14.31 5.18 -6.79
CA SER A 71 -14.18 6.64 -6.66
C SER A 71 -15.38 7.36 -7.30
N PRO A 72 -15.80 8.54 -6.78
CA PRO A 72 -16.80 9.38 -7.45
C PRO A 72 -16.45 9.73 -8.90
N SER A 73 -15.17 9.80 -9.25
CA SER A 73 -14.72 9.99 -10.64
C SER A 73 -15.02 8.78 -11.55
N MET A 74 -15.12 7.58 -10.97
CA MET A 74 -15.47 6.34 -11.68
C MET A 74 -16.97 6.04 -11.64
N MET A 75 -17.67 6.55 -10.63
CA MET A 75 -19.12 6.40 -10.45
C MET A 75 -19.75 7.78 -10.21
N PRO A 76 -19.95 8.58 -11.28
CA PRO A 76 -20.70 9.82 -11.20
C PRO A 76 -22.11 9.58 -10.65
N ALA A 77 -22.70 10.59 -10.01
CA ALA A 77 -24.03 10.47 -9.42
C ALA A 77 -25.06 9.94 -10.43
N GLY A 78 -25.71 8.83 -10.08
CA GLY A 78 -26.71 8.17 -10.93
C GLY A 78 -26.17 7.12 -11.90
N ALA A 79 -24.85 6.93 -12.01
CA ALA A 79 -24.26 5.89 -12.84
C ALA A 79 -24.20 4.52 -12.11
N PRO A 80 -24.39 3.39 -12.81
CA PRO A 80 -24.21 2.06 -12.23
C PRO A 80 -22.72 1.79 -11.94
N ASN A 81 -22.45 0.94 -10.94
CA ASN A 81 -21.07 0.58 -10.60
C ASN A 81 -20.36 -0.05 -11.83
N PRO A 82 -19.21 0.50 -12.26
CA PRO A 82 -18.52 0.08 -13.49
C PRO A 82 -18.00 -1.36 -13.46
N TYR A 83 -17.85 -1.95 -12.28
CA TYR A 83 -17.40 -3.34 -12.10
C TYR A 83 -18.54 -4.36 -12.19
N PHE A 84 -19.78 -3.94 -11.92
CA PHE A 84 -20.94 -4.82 -12.07
C PHE A 84 -21.48 -4.83 -13.50
N THR A 85 -21.18 -3.78 -14.26
CA THR A 85 -21.47 -3.72 -15.70
C THR A 85 -20.44 -4.48 -16.54
N ASP A 86 -19.19 -4.54 -16.10
CA ASP A 86 -18.13 -5.34 -16.72
C ASP A 86 -17.26 -6.02 -15.64
N PRO A 87 -17.64 -7.24 -15.20
CA PRO A 87 -16.92 -7.99 -14.17
C PRO A 87 -15.47 -8.33 -14.52
N VAL A 88 -15.09 -8.33 -15.81
CA VAL A 88 -13.70 -8.60 -16.20
C VAL A 88 -12.76 -7.53 -15.65
N LYS A 89 -13.24 -6.30 -15.42
CA LYS A 89 -12.44 -5.24 -14.79
C LYS A 89 -12.00 -5.58 -13.37
N ILE A 90 -12.69 -6.46 -12.66
CA ILE A 90 -12.36 -6.83 -11.28
C ILE A 90 -10.95 -7.46 -11.21
N ILE A 91 -10.58 -8.31 -12.16
CA ILE A 91 -9.28 -9.01 -12.16
C ILE A 91 -8.13 -8.18 -12.76
N GLN A 92 -8.42 -7.02 -13.34
CA GLN A 92 -7.43 -6.16 -14.00
C GLN A 92 -6.64 -5.31 -13.00
N LEU A 93 -5.87 -5.97 -12.12
CA LEU A 93 -5.07 -5.33 -11.07
C LEU A 93 -4.03 -4.35 -11.63
N TRP A 94 -3.54 -4.61 -12.84
CA TRP A 94 -2.56 -3.75 -13.53
C TRP A 94 -3.11 -2.39 -13.96
N ARG A 95 -4.44 -2.20 -13.94
CA ARG A 95 -5.07 -0.89 -14.16
C ARG A 95 -5.12 -0.03 -12.90
N GLY A 96 -4.50 -0.47 -11.81
CA GLY A 96 -4.57 0.18 -10.51
C GLY A 96 -5.90 -0.11 -9.80
N GLY A 97 -6.19 0.64 -8.73
CA GLY A 97 -7.41 0.49 -7.96
C GLY A 97 -7.30 -0.55 -6.84
N LEU A 98 -6.49 -0.22 -5.84
CA LEU A 98 -6.31 -1.00 -4.61
C LEU A 98 -6.56 -0.07 -3.42
N GLY A 99 -7.55 -0.40 -2.59
CA GLY A 99 -7.86 0.37 -1.39
C GLY A 99 -7.14 -0.15 -0.16
N ILE A 100 -6.39 0.70 0.55
CA ILE A 100 -5.70 0.35 1.79
C ILE A 100 -6.63 -0.25 2.86
N PRO A 101 -7.86 0.28 3.11
CA PRO A 101 -8.76 -0.31 4.10
C PRO A 101 -9.11 -1.77 3.79
N GLY A 102 -9.34 -2.09 2.51
CA GLY A 102 -9.54 -3.45 2.05
C GLY A 102 -8.30 -4.33 2.25
N GLY A 103 -7.12 -3.78 2.03
CA GLY A 103 -5.86 -4.49 2.24
C GLY A 103 -5.64 -4.87 3.70
N LEU A 104 -5.93 -3.96 4.62
CA LEU A 104 -5.87 -4.22 6.06
C LEU A 104 -6.89 -5.29 6.50
N LEU A 105 -8.13 -5.20 6.04
CA LEU A 105 -9.17 -6.19 6.33
C LEU A 105 -8.83 -7.56 5.74
N GLY A 106 -8.34 -7.59 4.49
CA GLY A 106 -7.89 -8.81 3.82
C GLY A 106 -6.73 -9.47 4.55
N GLY A 107 -5.73 -8.68 4.95
CA GLY A 107 -4.60 -9.15 5.77
C GLY A 107 -5.03 -9.68 7.14
N ALA A 108 -5.92 -8.97 7.85
CA ALA A 108 -6.44 -9.40 9.14
C ALA A 108 -7.24 -10.72 9.03
N LEU A 109 -8.07 -10.86 7.99
CA LEU A 109 -8.80 -12.09 7.71
C LEU A 109 -7.85 -13.25 7.39
N THR A 110 -6.81 -13.00 6.58
CA THR A 110 -5.78 -13.99 6.28
C THR A 110 -5.04 -14.43 7.53
N LEU A 111 -4.64 -13.49 8.40
CA LEU A 111 -4.00 -13.80 9.67
C LEU A 111 -4.90 -14.70 10.54
N TRP A 112 -6.19 -14.36 10.63
CA TRP A 112 -7.16 -15.16 11.37
C TRP A 112 -7.29 -16.58 10.81
N ILE A 113 -7.46 -16.74 9.50
CA ILE A 113 -7.53 -18.06 8.85
C ILE A 113 -6.23 -18.84 9.10
N TYR A 114 -5.08 -18.21 8.87
CA TYR A 114 -3.79 -18.87 8.95
C TYR A 114 -3.46 -19.34 10.38
N THR A 115 -3.68 -18.48 11.38
CA THR A 115 -3.51 -18.85 12.80
C THR A 115 -4.46 -19.97 13.21
N LYS A 116 -5.71 -19.98 12.72
CA LYS A 116 -6.64 -21.11 12.94
C LYS A 116 -6.14 -22.42 12.36
N ILE A 117 -5.65 -22.41 11.11
CA ILE A 117 -5.09 -23.60 10.44
C ILE A 117 -3.85 -24.12 11.19
N LYS A 118 -2.98 -23.21 11.63
CA LYS A 118 -1.74 -23.56 12.35
C LYS A 118 -1.92 -23.80 13.85
N LYS A 119 -3.16 -23.68 14.37
CA LYS A 119 -3.49 -23.82 15.79
C LYS A 119 -2.73 -22.84 16.69
N GLU A 120 -2.52 -21.63 16.18
CA GLU A 120 -1.84 -20.52 16.83
C GLU A 120 -2.85 -19.48 17.34
N SER A 121 -2.41 -18.60 18.24
CA SER A 121 -3.25 -17.55 18.82
C SER A 121 -3.32 -16.30 17.94
N PHE A 122 -4.49 -16.02 17.37
CA PHE A 122 -4.71 -14.81 16.54
C PHE A 122 -4.32 -13.50 17.26
N PRO A 123 -4.78 -13.22 18.51
CA PRO A 123 -4.44 -11.97 19.19
C PRO A 123 -2.93 -11.77 19.38
N ILE A 124 -2.21 -12.84 19.74
CA ILE A 124 -0.76 -12.78 19.94
C ILE A 124 -0.05 -12.40 18.64
N TRP A 125 -0.41 -13.05 17.53
CA TRP A 125 0.20 -12.74 16.24
C TRP A 125 -0.25 -11.37 15.68
N ALA A 126 -1.46 -10.92 15.99
CA ALA A 126 -1.92 -9.58 15.63
C ALA A 126 -1.09 -8.50 16.35
N ASP A 127 -0.83 -8.67 17.64
CA ASP A 127 0.00 -7.76 18.43
C ASP A 127 1.45 -7.72 17.92
N ILE A 128 2.02 -8.88 17.57
CA ILE A 128 3.37 -8.99 17.00
C ILE A 128 3.48 -8.29 15.64
N LEU A 129 2.45 -8.39 14.80
CA LEU A 129 2.45 -7.83 13.46
C LEU A 129 2.14 -6.33 13.43
N MET A 130 1.50 -5.76 14.46
CA MET A 130 1.08 -4.36 14.43
C MET A 130 2.25 -3.37 14.20
N PRO A 131 3.40 -3.49 14.90
CA PRO A 131 4.56 -2.64 14.62
C PRO A 131 5.10 -2.83 13.20
N ALA A 132 5.02 -4.05 12.65
CA ALA A 132 5.45 -4.35 11.29
C ALA A 132 4.53 -3.70 10.23
N VAL A 133 3.23 -3.65 10.48
CA VAL A 133 2.26 -2.94 9.63
C VAL A 133 2.56 -1.43 9.62
N LEU A 134 2.81 -0.84 10.79
CA LEU A 134 3.17 0.59 10.90
C LEU A 134 4.48 0.90 10.17
N LEU A 135 5.51 0.07 10.33
CA LEU A 135 6.77 0.21 9.60
C LEU A 135 6.56 0.10 8.08
N GLY A 136 5.76 -0.86 7.64
CA GLY A 136 5.40 -1.01 6.23
C GLY A 136 4.68 0.21 5.67
N GLN A 137 3.76 0.80 6.43
CA GLN A 137 3.07 2.03 6.08
C GLN A 137 4.05 3.22 5.98
N ALA A 138 4.92 3.37 6.98
CA ALA A 138 5.91 4.44 7.02
C ALA A 138 6.86 4.41 5.82
N ILE A 139 7.33 3.22 5.45
CA ILE A 139 8.17 3.01 4.25
C ILE A 139 7.34 3.23 2.97
N GLY A 140 6.11 2.71 2.92
CA GLY A 140 5.22 2.81 1.77
C GLY A 140 4.91 4.26 1.37
N ARG A 141 4.84 5.18 2.33
CA ARG A 141 4.64 6.63 2.06
C ARG A 141 5.73 7.24 1.19
N TRP A 142 6.96 6.74 1.24
CA TRP A 142 8.01 7.17 0.32
C TRP A 142 7.72 6.84 -1.14
N GLY A 143 6.89 5.82 -1.40
CA GLY A 143 6.36 5.55 -2.73
C GLY A 143 5.51 6.72 -3.23
N ASN A 144 4.68 7.32 -2.37
CA ASN A 144 3.86 8.46 -2.76
C ASN A 144 4.70 9.69 -3.13
N PHE A 145 5.83 9.90 -2.43
CA PHE A 145 6.80 10.93 -2.80
C PHE A 145 7.38 10.73 -4.20
N VAL A 146 7.83 9.50 -4.51
CA VAL A 146 8.40 9.17 -5.82
C VAL A 146 7.36 9.31 -6.94
N ASN A 147 6.12 8.85 -6.70
CA ASN A 147 5.02 8.98 -7.64
C ASN A 147 4.44 10.41 -7.73
N GLN A 148 4.82 11.31 -6.80
CA GLN A 148 4.23 12.63 -6.63
C GLN A 148 2.70 12.60 -6.48
N GLU A 149 2.20 11.68 -5.65
CA GLU A 149 0.80 11.54 -5.30
C GLU A 149 0.59 11.74 -3.80
N LEU A 150 -0.66 11.93 -3.36
CA LEU A 150 -1.02 12.11 -1.94
C LEU A 150 -0.14 13.16 -1.21
N TYR A 151 0.18 14.27 -1.89
CA TYR A 151 0.83 15.43 -1.29
C TYR A 151 -0.18 16.27 -0.50
N GLY A 152 0.33 17.11 0.41
CA GLY A 152 -0.52 17.96 1.24
C GLY A 152 -0.96 19.24 0.53
N LEU A 153 -1.49 20.19 1.30
CA LEU A 153 -1.93 21.49 0.77
C LEU A 153 -0.76 22.36 0.28
N PRO A 154 -1.00 23.37 -0.57
CA PRO A 154 0.01 24.36 -0.96
C PRO A 154 0.67 25.01 0.26
N THR A 155 1.99 25.23 0.20
CA THR A 155 2.73 25.78 1.35
C THR A 155 4.03 26.48 0.96
N ASP A 156 4.45 27.42 1.80
CA ASP A 156 5.70 28.17 1.69
C ASP A 156 6.76 27.78 2.73
N LEU A 157 6.51 26.72 3.50
CA LEU A 157 7.46 26.20 4.48
C LEU A 157 8.77 25.72 3.84
N PRO A 158 9.91 25.76 4.55
CA PRO A 158 11.22 25.48 3.96
C PRO A 158 11.43 24.01 3.54
N TRP A 159 10.63 23.08 4.06
CA TRP A 159 10.66 21.64 3.70
C TRP A 159 9.55 21.24 2.72
N ARG A 160 8.96 22.21 2.01
CA ARG A 160 7.98 21.96 0.93
C ARG A 160 8.57 21.09 -0.18
N ILE A 161 7.72 20.33 -0.84
CA ILE A 161 8.10 19.51 -2.01
C ILE A 161 7.49 20.08 -3.28
N TYR A 162 8.24 19.97 -4.37
CA TYR A 162 7.76 20.31 -5.70
C TYR A 162 6.94 19.16 -6.29
N ILE A 163 5.81 19.48 -6.90
CA ILE A 163 4.97 18.54 -7.64
C ILE A 163 4.91 18.99 -9.10
N ALA A 164 5.19 18.07 -10.03
CA ALA A 164 5.16 18.34 -11.46
C ALA A 164 3.72 18.65 -11.93
N PRO A 165 3.52 19.57 -12.90
CA PRO A 165 2.20 20.02 -13.33
C PRO A 165 1.20 18.89 -13.64
N GLN A 166 1.66 17.83 -14.30
CA GLN A 166 0.83 16.68 -14.66
C GLN A 166 0.31 15.85 -13.47
N ASN A 167 0.92 15.97 -12.30
CA ASN A 167 0.55 15.25 -11.08
C ASN A 167 -0.27 16.12 -10.11
N ARG A 168 -0.53 17.39 -10.46
CA ARG A 168 -1.31 18.32 -9.64
C ARG A 168 -2.81 18.04 -9.76
N THR A 169 -3.55 18.17 -8.67
CA THR A 169 -5.02 18.13 -8.70
C THR A 169 -5.54 19.36 -9.45
N ALA A 170 -6.72 19.24 -10.06
CA ALA A 170 -7.34 20.34 -10.81
C ALA A 170 -7.53 21.61 -9.97
N GLU A 171 -7.70 21.48 -8.66
CA GLU A 171 -7.85 22.59 -7.72
C GLU A 171 -6.54 23.37 -7.51
N TYR A 172 -5.38 22.73 -7.64
CA TYR A 172 -4.07 23.31 -7.27
C TYR A 172 -3.07 23.37 -8.43
N VAL A 173 -3.54 23.45 -9.68
CA VAL A 173 -2.68 23.46 -10.89
C VAL A 173 -1.66 24.61 -10.86
N GLU A 174 -2.08 25.78 -10.36
CA GLU A 174 -1.26 26.99 -10.28
C GLU A 174 -0.19 26.96 -9.17
N HIS A 175 -0.30 26.03 -8.21
CA HIS A 175 0.66 25.91 -7.12
C HIS A 175 1.77 24.93 -7.48
N SER A 176 3.02 25.29 -7.17
CA SER A 176 4.17 24.41 -7.45
C SER A 176 4.70 23.65 -6.25
N TYR A 177 4.40 24.11 -5.03
CA TYR A 177 4.96 23.57 -3.81
C TYR A 177 3.90 23.23 -2.77
N PHE A 178 4.09 22.08 -2.14
CA PHE A 178 3.10 21.46 -1.26
C PHE A 178 3.74 20.92 0.01
N HIS A 179 2.92 20.73 1.05
CA HIS A 179 3.36 20.05 2.26
C HIS A 179 3.81 18.61 1.94
N SER A 180 4.93 18.22 2.57
CA SER A 180 5.53 16.87 2.50
C SER A 180 4.72 15.86 3.33
N LEU A 181 3.46 15.65 2.96
CA LEU A 181 2.53 14.80 3.70
C LEU A 181 3.07 13.37 3.87
N PHE A 182 3.74 12.83 2.85
CA PHE A 182 4.41 11.54 2.95
C PHE A 182 5.36 11.47 4.16
N LEU A 183 6.13 12.53 4.42
CA LEU A 183 7.12 12.57 5.48
C LEU A 183 6.44 12.66 6.85
N TYR A 184 5.38 13.47 6.97
CA TYR A 184 4.62 13.57 8.22
C TYR A 184 4.01 12.22 8.57
N GLU A 185 3.43 11.53 7.59
CA GLU A 185 2.85 10.20 7.80
C GLU A 185 3.89 9.09 7.96
N SER A 186 5.12 9.28 7.49
CA SER A 186 6.21 8.31 7.72
C SER A 186 6.76 8.32 9.16
N ILE A 187 6.53 9.40 9.92
CA ILE A 187 7.12 9.59 11.25
C ILE A 187 6.10 9.56 12.40
N LEU A 188 4.80 9.54 12.07
CA LEU A 188 3.70 9.40 13.02
C LEU A 188 3.36 7.92 13.25
#